data_AF-A0A0C4F446-F1
#
_entry.id   AF-A0A0C4F446-F1
#
_cell.length_a   1.000
_cell.length_b   1.000
_cell.length_c   1.000
_cell.angle_alpha   90.00
_cell.angle_beta   90.00
_cell.angle_gamma   90.00
#
_symmetry.space_group_name_H-M   'P 1'
#
loop_
_entity.id
_entity.type
_entity.pdbx_description
1 polymer ?
#
loop_
_entity_poly.entity_id
_entity_poly.type
_entity_poly.pdbx_seq_one_letter_code
_entity_poly.pdbx_strand_id
1 'polypeptide(L)'
;MSIPRGLLHWWFIGRQEGIRLKGFSPKKQLKKKRSGSKSKMRNQQHSRQTLSTLPVLPAVKTLFDNIKATSDTKNTSSQNLVKVPLPWQSDEFTQLAQKLDAIYAQKKITTNGQIFAHAFILKSQRSTSGPIAPGNIKNVPQNLPANCYSETYWSTLSDSEKQLLNPQDPIEWPLLHTIA
;
A
#
# COMPACT_ATOMS: atom_id res chain seq x y z
N MET A 1 -16.11 29.00 -15.25
CA MET A 1 -15.44 28.53 -14.01
C MET A 1 -16.07 27.21 -13.60
N SER A 2 -15.56 26.10 -14.14
CA SER A 2 -16.18 24.77 -14.03
C SER A 2 -15.47 23.97 -12.95
N ILE A 3 -16.13 23.74 -11.81
CA ILE A 3 -15.62 22.83 -10.76
C ILE A 3 -15.47 21.44 -11.41
N PRO A 4 -14.32 20.77 -11.32
CA PRO A 4 -14.16 19.45 -11.90
C PRO A 4 -15.13 18.48 -11.21
N ARG A 5 -16.13 17.98 -11.96
CA ARG A 5 -17.20 17.08 -11.48
C ARG A 5 -16.67 15.85 -10.71
N GLY A 6 -15.43 15.43 -10.99
CA GLY A 6 -14.75 14.36 -10.26
C GLY A 6 -14.51 14.69 -8.79
N LEU A 7 -14.21 15.94 -8.43
CA LEU A 7 -13.92 16.34 -7.05
C LEU A 7 -15.19 16.37 -6.18
N LEU A 8 -16.30 16.85 -6.76
CA LEU A 8 -17.64 16.82 -6.15
C LEU A 8 -18.12 15.38 -5.94
N HIS A 9 -17.93 14.51 -6.92
CA HIS A 9 -18.31 13.09 -6.81
C HIS A 9 -17.49 12.36 -5.74
N TRP A 10 -16.19 12.62 -5.64
CA TRP A 10 -15.34 12.08 -4.58
C TRP A 10 -15.72 12.58 -3.19
N TRP A 11 -16.06 13.87 -3.08
CA TRP A 11 -16.55 14.46 -1.82
C TRP A 11 -17.90 13.87 -1.41
N PHE A 12 -18.79 13.61 -2.39
CA PHE A 12 -20.10 13.01 -2.15
C PHE A 12 -19.99 11.52 -1.77
N ILE A 13 -19.16 10.73 -2.46
CA ILE A 13 -18.91 9.32 -2.11
C ILE A 13 -18.21 9.22 -0.74
N GLY A 14 -17.23 10.08 -0.46
CA GLY A 14 -16.58 10.13 0.86
C GLY A 14 -17.57 10.46 1.99
N ARG A 15 -18.52 11.39 1.75
CA ARG A 15 -19.62 11.65 2.68
C ARG A 15 -20.62 10.49 2.76
N GLN A 16 -20.89 9.78 1.68
CA GLN A 16 -21.82 8.64 1.67
C GLN A 16 -21.29 7.46 2.51
N GLU A 17 -19.97 7.23 2.51
CA GLU A 17 -19.29 6.29 3.41
C GLU A 17 -19.46 6.71 4.89
N GLY A 18 -19.31 8.01 5.18
CA GLY A 18 -19.51 8.59 6.50
C GLY A 18 -20.97 8.58 6.98
N ILE A 19 -21.92 8.78 6.07
CA ILE A 19 -23.37 8.73 6.33
C ILE A 19 -23.82 7.26 6.51
N ARG A 20 -23.29 6.32 5.71
CA ARG A 20 -23.47 4.87 5.94
C ARG A 20 -22.90 4.44 7.28
N LEU A 21 -21.73 4.96 7.69
CA LEU A 21 -21.15 4.74 9.01
C LEU A 21 -22.01 5.30 10.15
N LYS A 22 -22.61 6.48 9.99
CA LYS A 22 -23.59 7.02 10.96
C LYS A 22 -24.84 6.13 11.10
N GLY A 23 -25.23 5.38 10.07
CA GLY A 23 -26.32 4.40 10.12
C GLY A 23 -25.96 3.05 10.75
N PHE A 24 -24.67 2.79 11.05
CA PHE A 24 -24.26 1.56 11.71
C PHE A 24 -24.21 1.76 13.24
N SER A 25 -24.90 0.87 13.96
CA SER A 25 -24.75 0.71 15.41
C SER A 25 -23.25 0.71 15.80
N PRO A 26 -22.87 1.29 16.96
CA PRO A 26 -21.48 1.30 17.44
C PRO A 26 -20.80 -0.07 17.37
N LYS A 27 -21.55 -1.16 17.65
CA LYS A 27 -21.07 -2.55 17.54
C LYS A 27 -20.71 -2.94 16.11
N LYS A 28 -21.51 -2.54 15.11
CA LYS A 28 -21.24 -2.80 13.68
C LYS A 28 -20.06 -1.98 13.16
N GLN A 29 -19.93 -0.72 13.60
CA GLN A 29 -18.74 0.09 13.28
C GLN A 29 -17.46 -0.53 13.85
N LEU A 30 -17.48 -1.01 15.10
CA LEU A 30 -16.35 -1.68 15.72
C LEU A 30 -15.97 -2.97 14.96
N LYS A 31 -16.97 -3.77 14.58
CA LYS A 31 -16.76 -4.98 13.75
C LYS A 31 -16.14 -4.63 12.39
N LYS A 32 -16.58 -3.56 11.74
CA LYS A 32 -16.02 -3.10 10.45
C LYS A 32 -14.60 -2.55 10.57
N LYS A 33 -14.29 -1.80 11.65
CA LYS A 33 -12.91 -1.38 11.96
C LYS A 33 -12.00 -2.59 12.21
N ARG A 34 -12.47 -3.57 12.99
CA ARG A 34 -11.75 -4.83 13.26
C ARG A 34 -11.51 -5.64 11.99
N SER A 35 -12.51 -5.77 11.10
CA SER A 35 -12.34 -6.50 9.84
C SER A 35 -11.39 -5.79 8.88
N GLY A 36 -11.44 -4.46 8.81
CA GLY A 36 -10.47 -3.66 8.05
C GLY A 36 -9.04 -3.85 8.56
N SER A 37 -8.82 -3.76 9.86
CA SER A 37 -7.51 -4.02 10.49
C SER A 37 -7.00 -5.45 10.21
N LYS A 38 -7.87 -6.47 10.34
CA LYS A 38 -7.51 -7.87 10.01
C LYS A 38 -7.11 -8.04 8.54
N SER A 39 -7.81 -7.38 7.62
CA SER A 39 -7.48 -7.41 6.18
C SER A 39 -6.12 -6.78 5.89
N LYS A 40 -5.81 -5.63 6.51
CA LYS A 40 -4.49 -4.98 6.41
C LYS A 40 -3.36 -5.87 6.95
N MET A 41 -3.59 -6.51 8.10
CA MET A 41 -2.63 -7.45 8.70
C MET A 41 -2.36 -8.67 7.79
N ARG A 42 -3.39 -9.27 7.18
CA ARG A 42 -3.23 -10.36 6.21
C ARG A 42 -2.47 -9.93 4.96
N ASN A 43 -2.69 -8.68 4.51
CA ASN A 43 -1.94 -8.12 3.39
C ASN A 43 -0.47 -7.85 3.71
N GLN A 44 -0.12 -7.62 4.97
CA GLN A 44 1.28 -7.49 5.36
C GLN A 44 1.94 -8.86 5.54
N GLN A 45 1.19 -9.81 6.11
CA GLN A 45 1.69 -11.15 6.43
C GLN A 45 2.20 -11.89 5.19
N HIS A 46 1.56 -11.75 4.03
CA HIS A 46 2.07 -12.41 2.83
C HIS A 46 3.34 -11.75 2.28
N SER A 47 3.48 -10.42 2.31
CA SER A 47 4.72 -9.75 1.88
C SER A 47 5.89 -10.21 2.74
N ARG A 48 5.69 -10.32 4.07
CA ARG A 48 6.66 -10.90 5.01
C ARG A 48 6.96 -12.37 4.72
N GLN A 49 5.94 -13.19 4.47
CA GLN A 49 6.11 -14.62 4.15
C GLN A 49 6.84 -14.85 2.83
N THR A 50 6.58 -14.04 1.80
CA THR A 50 7.30 -14.12 0.54
C THR A 50 8.76 -13.69 0.74
N LEU A 51 9.02 -12.61 1.48
CA LEU A 51 10.38 -12.16 1.79
C LEU A 51 11.17 -13.16 2.65
N SER A 52 10.52 -13.88 3.57
CA SER A 52 11.21 -14.87 4.39
C SER A 52 11.69 -16.08 3.58
N THR A 53 11.04 -16.37 2.46
CA THR A 53 11.43 -17.45 1.54
C THR A 53 12.52 -17.05 0.54
N LEU A 54 12.82 -15.75 0.41
CA LEU A 54 13.80 -15.25 -0.54
C LEU A 54 15.18 -15.07 0.12
N PRO A 55 16.29 -15.29 -0.63
CA PRO A 55 17.65 -15.05 -0.15
C PRO A 55 17.97 -13.55 -0.17
N VAL A 56 17.24 -12.77 0.63
CA VAL A 56 17.41 -11.31 0.76
C VAL A 56 18.08 -10.94 2.09
N LEU A 57 18.76 -9.80 2.09
CA LEU A 57 19.41 -9.24 3.28
C LEU A 57 18.39 -9.05 4.44
N PRO A 58 18.81 -9.25 5.70
CA PRO A 58 17.93 -9.08 6.86
C PRO A 58 17.25 -7.70 6.93
N ALA A 59 17.96 -6.64 6.52
CA ALA A 59 17.41 -5.28 6.47
C ALA A 59 16.22 -5.15 5.50
N VAL A 60 16.21 -5.89 4.39
CA VAL A 60 15.10 -5.90 3.43
C VAL A 60 13.89 -6.66 4.01
N LYS A 61 14.13 -7.67 4.86
CA LYS A 61 13.05 -8.45 5.50
C LYS A 61 12.23 -7.62 6.49
N THR A 62 12.85 -6.66 7.17
CA THR A 62 12.20 -5.81 8.16
C THR A 62 11.45 -4.62 7.57
N LEU A 63 11.67 -4.28 6.29
CA LEU A 63 11.00 -3.16 5.61
C LEU A 63 9.48 -3.19 5.69
N PHE A 64 8.91 -4.39 5.55
CA PHE A 64 7.47 -4.59 5.56
C PHE A 64 6.92 -4.85 6.97
N ASP A 65 7.70 -4.59 8.02
CA ASP A 65 7.25 -4.72 9.40
C ASP A 65 6.30 -3.61 9.82
N ASN A 66 6.39 -2.45 9.17
CA ASN A 66 5.47 -1.36 9.39
C ASN A 66 4.21 -1.51 8.51
N ILE A 67 3.05 -1.70 9.14
CA ILE A 67 1.75 -1.84 8.44
C ILE A 67 1.47 -0.63 7.52
N LYS A 68 1.98 0.56 7.88
CA LYS A 68 1.78 1.80 7.11
C LYS A 68 2.63 1.85 5.83
N ALA A 69 3.63 0.97 5.69
CA ALA A 69 4.47 0.89 4.50
C ALA A 69 3.79 0.20 3.31
N THR A 70 2.61 -0.39 3.50
CA THR A 70 1.86 -1.05 2.43
C THR A 70 0.70 -0.18 1.94
N SER A 71 0.61 0.00 0.62
CA SER A 71 -0.50 0.71 -0.01
C SER A 71 -1.85 0.04 0.23
N ASP A 72 -2.87 0.86 0.50
CA ASP A 72 -4.25 0.42 0.52
C ASP A 72 -4.78 0.12 -0.90
N THR A 73 -5.94 -0.54 -0.98
CA THR A 73 -6.67 -0.78 -2.23
C THR A 73 -7.91 0.07 -2.24
N LYS A 74 -8.15 0.79 -3.33
CA LYS A 74 -9.37 1.54 -3.55
C LYS A 74 -10.17 0.88 -4.68
N ASN A 75 -11.49 0.83 -4.52
CA ASN A 75 -12.38 0.48 -5.60
C ASN A 75 -12.65 1.74 -6.43
N THR A 76 -12.44 1.67 -7.73
CA THR A 76 -12.81 2.76 -8.65
C THR A 76 -14.33 2.74 -8.87
N SER A 77 -14.89 3.84 -9.37
CA SER A 77 -16.31 3.89 -9.77
C SER A 77 -16.66 2.86 -10.85
N SER A 78 -15.65 2.35 -11.58
CA SER A 78 -15.75 1.27 -12.57
C SER A 78 -15.62 -0.15 -11.99
N GLN A 79 -15.72 -0.33 -10.66
CA GLN A 79 -15.57 -1.63 -9.97
C GLN A 79 -14.19 -2.29 -10.09
N ASN A 80 -13.19 -1.58 -10.61
CA ASN A 80 -11.82 -2.08 -10.67
C ASN A 80 -11.07 -1.78 -9.37
N LEU A 81 -10.29 -2.75 -8.90
CA LEU A 81 -9.43 -2.56 -7.74
C LEU A 81 -8.13 -1.89 -8.17
N VAL A 82 -7.84 -0.73 -7.61
CA VAL A 82 -6.61 0.02 -7.90
C VAL A 82 -5.78 0.15 -6.63
N LYS A 83 -4.47 -0.08 -6.76
CA LYS A 83 -3.49 0.15 -5.69
C LYS A 83 -3.38 1.66 -5.46
N VAL A 84 -3.66 2.13 -4.24
CA VAL A 84 -3.53 3.56 -3.91
C VAL A 84 -2.04 3.91 -3.93
N PRO A 85 -1.61 4.87 -4.77
CA PRO A 85 -0.22 5.24 -4.83
C PRO A 85 0.16 5.98 -3.54
N LEU A 86 1.37 5.70 -3.04
CA LEU A 86 1.91 6.33 -1.85
C LEU A 86 2.98 7.34 -2.29
N PRO A 87 2.70 8.65 -2.27
CA PRO A 87 3.60 9.67 -2.84
C PRO A 87 4.95 9.78 -2.13
N TRP A 88 5.03 9.30 -0.90
CA TRP A 88 6.28 9.26 -0.14
C TRP A 88 7.19 8.09 -0.52
N GLN A 89 6.69 7.06 -1.21
CA GLN A 89 7.49 5.88 -1.55
C GLN A 89 8.40 6.15 -2.73
N SER A 90 9.67 5.75 -2.62
CA SER A 90 10.56 5.70 -3.76
C SER A 90 10.10 4.70 -4.82
N ASP A 91 10.57 4.89 -6.04
CA ASP A 91 10.23 4.01 -7.16
C ASP A 91 10.78 2.60 -6.93
N GLU A 92 11.98 2.49 -6.37
CA GLU A 92 12.62 1.21 -6.04
C GLU A 92 11.81 0.44 -4.99
N PHE A 93 11.36 1.13 -3.93
CA PHE A 93 10.52 0.51 -2.90
C PHE A 93 9.18 0.04 -3.49
N THR A 94 8.59 0.86 -4.38
CA THR A 94 7.33 0.54 -5.07
C THR A 94 7.49 -0.68 -5.98
N GLN A 95 8.57 -0.76 -6.73
CA GLN A 95 8.91 -1.88 -7.60
C GLN A 95 9.14 -3.17 -6.80
N LEU A 96 9.90 -3.09 -5.70
CA LEU A 96 10.11 -4.23 -4.81
C LEU A 96 8.78 -4.77 -4.27
N ALA A 97 7.92 -3.88 -3.78
CA ALA A 97 6.59 -4.25 -3.29
C ALA A 97 5.74 -4.91 -4.40
N GLN A 98 5.78 -4.39 -5.64
CA GLN A 98 5.07 -4.98 -6.78
C GLN A 98 5.59 -6.39 -7.12
N LYS A 99 6.91 -6.62 -7.07
CA LYS A 99 7.47 -7.95 -7.33
C LYS A 99 7.04 -8.97 -6.28
N LEU A 100 7.06 -8.59 -5.00
CA LEU A 100 6.57 -9.47 -3.93
C LEU A 100 5.10 -9.84 -4.12
N ASP A 101 4.30 -8.89 -4.60
CA ASP A 101 2.89 -9.08 -4.91
C ASP A 101 2.71 -10.07 -6.07
N ALA A 102 3.53 -9.96 -7.12
CA ALA A 102 3.53 -10.86 -8.27
C ALA A 102 3.94 -12.29 -7.89
N ILE A 103 5.03 -12.46 -7.14
CA ILE A 103 5.51 -13.77 -6.67
C ILE A 103 4.45 -14.45 -5.81
N TYR A 104 3.83 -13.68 -4.91
CA TYR A 104 2.75 -14.20 -4.08
C TYR A 104 1.53 -14.62 -4.91
N ALA A 105 1.13 -13.79 -5.88
CA ALA A 105 0.03 -14.11 -6.78
C ALA A 105 0.32 -15.38 -7.59
N GLN A 106 1.52 -15.51 -8.17
CA GLN A 106 1.96 -16.69 -8.91
C GLN A 106 1.95 -17.94 -8.02
N LYS A 107 2.52 -17.87 -6.81
CA LYS A 107 2.47 -18.98 -5.85
C LYS A 107 1.04 -19.42 -5.55
N LYS A 108 0.10 -18.47 -5.40
CA LYS A 108 -1.32 -18.78 -5.19
C LYS A 108 -2.00 -19.37 -6.42
N ILE A 109 -1.65 -18.90 -7.62
CA ILE A 109 -2.12 -19.49 -8.88
C ILE A 109 -1.64 -20.93 -9.00
N THR A 110 -0.36 -21.20 -8.73
CA THR A 110 0.20 -22.56 -8.78
C THR A 110 -0.40 -23.49 -7.73
N THR A 111 -0.65 -23.01 -6.51
CA THR A 111 -1.14 -23.87 -5.42
C THR A 111 -2.65 -24.13 -5.50
N ASN A 112 -3.44 -23.11 -5.83
CA ASN A 112 -4.90 -23.16 -5.70
C ASN A 112 -5.64 -23.02 -7.04
N GLY A 113 -4.91 -22.86 -8.14
CA GLY A 113 -5.47 -22.60 -9.46
C GLY A 113 -5.77 -21.12 -9.71
N GLN A 114 -5.79 -20.77 -11.00
CA GLN A 114 -5.95 -19.39 -11.47
C GLN A 114 -7.31 -18.78 -11.10
N ILE A 115 -8.40 -19.56 -11.20
CA ILE A 115 -9.76 -19.11 -10.87
C ILE A 115 -9.86 -18.70 -9.41
N PHE A 116 -9.31 -19.53 -8.50
CA PHE A 116 -9.29 -19.23 -7.07
C PHE A 116 -8.46 -17.96 -6.79
N ALA A 117 -7.28 -17.86 -7.40
CA ALA A 117 -6.41 -16.70 -7.20
C ALA A 117 -7.11 -15.41 -7.64
N HIS A 118 -7.68 -15.38 -8.85
CA HIS A 118 -8.41 -14.21 -9.34
C HIS A 118 -9.64 -13.88 -8.51
N ALA A 119 -10.38 -14.85 -7.97
CA ALA A 119 -11.56 -14.58 -7.16
C ALA A 119 -11.24 -14.07 -5.75
N PHE A 120 -10.20 -14.60 -5.10
CA PHE A 120 -9.98 -14.41 -3.66
C PHE A 120 -8.71 -13.64 -3.29
N ILE A 121 -7.77 -13.44 -4.22
CA ILE A 121 -6.51 -12.74 -3.95
C ILE A 121 -6.61 -11.32 -4.46
N LEU A 122 -6.75 -10.37 -3.53
CA LEU A 122 -6.83 -8.94 -3.87
C LEU A 122 -5.63 -8.47 -4.70
N LYS A 123 -4.44 -9.04 -4.48
CA LYS A 123 -3.20 -8.60 -5.14
C LYS A 123 -3.16 -8.93 -6.64
N SER A 124 -3.79 -10.03 -7.07
CA SER A 124 -3.88 -10.40 -8.49
C SER A 124 -4.95 -9.62 -9.25
N GLN A 125 -5.82 -8.89 -8.54
CA GLN A 125 -6.87 -8.06 -9.14
C GLN A 125 -6.49 -6.57 -9.23
N ARG A 126 -5.37 -6.16 -8.62
CA ARG A 126 -4.99 -4.74 -8.54
C ARG A 126 -4.35 -4.29 -9.84
N SER A 127 -4.90 -3.24 -10.44
CA SER A 127 -4.19 -2.45 -11.45
C SER A 127 -3.35 -1.36 -10.79
N THR A 128 -2.22 -1.04 -11.42
CA THR A 128 -1.39 0.10 -11.03
C THR A 128 -2.15 1.40 -11.28
N SER A 129 -2.19 2.29 -10.29
CA SER A 129 -2.79 3.61 -10.40
C SER A 129 -2.02 4.50 -11.37
N GLY A 130 -2.73 5.40 -12.06
CA GLY A 130 -2.14 6.55 -12.74
C GLY A 130 -1.55 7.60 -11.78
N PRO A 131 -0.97 8.69 -12.33
CA PRO A 131 -0.16 9.65 -11.58
C PRO A 131 -0.91 10.33 -10.43
N ILE A 132 -0.15 10.62 -9.36
CA ILE A 132 -0.65 11.06 -8.06
C ILE A 132 -1.01 12.55 -8.12
N ALA A 133 -2.17 12.93 -7.58
CA ALA A 133 -2.45 14.34 -7.28
C ALA A 133 -1.68 14.77 -6.01
N PRO A 134 -1.07 15.97 -5.97
CA PRO A 134 -0.37 16.49 -4.79
C PRO A 134 -1.40 16.73 -3.67
N GLY A 135 -1.52 15.74 -2.78
CA GLY A 135 -2.38 15.78 -1.61
C GLY A 135 -1.53 15.76 -0.35
N ASN A 136 -2.06 16.34 0.74
CA ASN A 136 -1.42 16.39 2.05
C ASN A 136 -1.07 14.96 2.53
N ILE A 137 0.22 14.64 2.56
CA ILE A 137 0.74 13.29 2.82
C ILE A 137 0.68 13.05 4.34
N LYS A 138 -0.40 12.42 4.80
CA LYS A 138 -0.58 12.06 6.22
C LYS A 138 -0.29 10.58 6.43
N ASN A 139 0.43 10.26 7.50
CA ASN A 139 0.78 8.89 7.95
C ASN A 139 1.93 8.21 7.19
N VAL A 140 3.06 8.89 7.06
CA VAL A 140 4.31 8.28 6.57
C VAL A 140 4.93 7.41 7.67
N PRO A 141 5.43 6.20 7.35
CA PRO A 141 6.16 5.37 8.31
C PRO A 141 7.48 6.03 8.72
N GLN A 142 7.78 5.96 10.01
CA GLN A 142 9.08 6.37 10.58
C GLN A 142 10.04 5.17 10.64
N ASN A 143 11.33 5.46 10.78
CA ASN A 143 12.40 4.47 10.89
C ASN A 143 12.53 3.56 9.66
N LEU A 144 12.21 4.07 8.47
CA LEU A 144 12.55 3.39 7.23
C LEU A 144 13.94 3.85 6.75
N PRO A 145 14.65 3.00 5.97
CA PRO A 145 15.86 3.42 5.27
C PRO A 145 15.62 4.68 4.43
N ALA A 146 16.61 5.58 4.38
CA ALA A 146 16.49 6.86 3.69
C ALA A 146 16.05 6.72 2.21
N ASN A 147 16.53 5.68 1.53
CA ASN A 147 16.19 5.39 0.13
C ASN A 147 14.79 4.79 -0.08
N CYS A 148 14.01 4.55 0.98
CA CYS A 148 12.58 4.19 0.86
C CYS A 148 11.69 5.41 0.61
N TYR A 149 12.20 6.61 0.90
CA TYR A 149 11.50 7.86 0.67
C TYR A 149 11.80 8.38 -0.75
N SER A 150 10.79 8.85 -1.47
CA SER A 150 11.01 9.47 -2.78
C SER A 150 11.75 10.80 -2.64
N GLU A 151 12.61 11.12 -3.61
CA GLU A 151 13.35 12.39 -3.63
C GLU A 151 12.40 13.60 -3.70
N THR A 152 11.31 13.46 -4.46
CA THR A 152 10.27 14.49 -4.59
C THR A 152 9.56 14.72 -3.26
N TYR A 153 9.34 13.68 -2.46
CA TYR A 153 8.80 13.84 -1.11
C TYR A 153 9.86 14.45 -0.17
N TRP A 154 11.08 13.92 -0.19
CA TRP A 154 12.17 14.33 0.70
C TRP A 154 12.50 15.83 0.57
N SER A 155 12.45 16.36 -0.65
CA SER A 155 12.68 17.78 -0.95
C SER A 155 11.55 18.71 -0.47
N THR A 156 10.34 18.19 -0.29
CA THR A 156 9.20 18.98 0.22
C THR A 156 9.18 19.11 1.75
N LEU A 157 10.01 18.33 2.46
CA LEU A 157 10.04 18.29 3.91
C LEU A 157 10.97 19.34 4.51
N SER A 158 10.52 19.96 5.59
CA SER A 158 11.35 20.74 6.49
C SER A 158 12.31 19.86 7.31
N ASP A 159 13.35 20.45 7.87
CA ASP A 159 14.37 19.70 8.63
C ASP A 159 13.80 19.05 9.90
N SER A 160 12.82 19.69 10.54
CA SER A 160 12.10 19.10 11.67
C SER A 160 11.26 17.89 11.26
N GLU A 161 10.63 17.91 10.09
CA GLU A 161 9.89 16.76 9.56
C GLU A 161 10.81 15.61 9.19
N LYS A 162 11.99 15.89 8.61
CA LYS A 162 13.01 14.86 8.35
C LYS A 162 13.50 14.23 9.65
N GLN A 163 13.69 15.03 10.70
CA GLN A 163 14.07 14.53 12.02
C GLN A 163 12.99 13.65 12.66
N LEU A 164 11.70 13.98 12.46
CA LEU A 164 10.57 13.17 12.91
C LEU A 164 10.45 11.83 12.17
N LEU A 165 10.93 11.73 10.93
CA LEU A 165 10.97 10.45 10.19
C LEU A 165 12.02 9.49 10.75
N ASN A 166 13.10 10.02 11.35
CA ASN A 166 14.23 9.27 11.89
C ASN A 166 14.72 8.18 10.92
N PRO A 167 15.18 8.56 9.71
CA PRO A 167 15.56 7.60 8.68
C PRO A 167 16.74 6.73 9.15
N GLN A 168 16.72 5.46 8.77
CA GLN A 168 17.87 4.57 8.92
C GLN A 168 18.83 4.71 7.74
N ASP A 169 20.02 4.11 7.87
CA ASP A 169 20.99 4.05 6.78
C ASP A 169 20.36 3.46 5.51
N PRO A 170 20.72 3.98 4.32
CA PRO A 170 20.27 3.43 3.05
C PRO A 170 20.61 1.94 2.94
N ILE A 171 19.67 1.16 2.39
CA ILE A 171 19.86 -0.27 2.16
C ILE A 171 20.20 -0.55 0.71
N GLU A 172 20.97 -1.59 0.45
CA GLU A 172 21.13 -2.09 -0.92
C GLU A 172 19.85 -2.82 -1.36
N TRP A 173 19.25 -2.35 -2.45
CA TRP A 173 18.10 -3.01 -3.05
C TRP A 173 18.55 -4.34 -3.65
N PRO A 174 17.87 -5.47 -3.36
CA PRO A 174 18.24 -6.74 -3.95
C PRO A 174 18.07 -6.65 -5.47
N LEU A 175 19.09 -7.09 -6.22
CA LEU A 175 19.08 -7.08 -7.67
C LEU A 175 17.82 -7.80 -8.17
N LEU A 176 17.00 -7.04 -8.87
CA LEU A 176 15.65 -7.39 -9.28
C LEU A 176 15.59 -8.62 -10.22
N HIS A 177 16.72 -9.08 -10.75
CA HIS A 177 16.84 -10.24 -11.64
C HIS A 177 17.03 -11.59 -10.90
N THR A 178 17.42 -11.56 -9.62
CA THR A 178 17.79 -12.79 -8.87
C THR A 178 16.62 -13.39 -8.10
N ILE A 179 15.43 -12.78 -8.15
CA ILE A 179 14.26 -13.16 -7.36
C ILE A 179 13.28 -14.06 -8.16
N ALA A 180 13.60 -14.41 -9.41
CA ALA A 180 12.75 -15.26 -10.26
C ALA A 180 12.89 -16.76 -9.95
#